data_AF-A0AAD5U1U7-F1
#
_entry.id   AF-A0AAD5U1U7-F1
#
_cell.length_a   1.000
_cell.length_b   1.000
_cell.length_c   1.000
_cell.angle_alpha   90.00
_cell.angle_beta   90.00
_cell.angle_gamma   90.00
#
_symmetry.space_group_name_H-M   'P 1'
#
loop_
_entity.id
_entity.type
_entity.pdbx_description
1 polymer ?
#
loop_
_entity_poly.entity_id
_entity_poly.type
_entity_poly.pdbx_seq_one_letter_code
_entity_poly.pdbx_strand_id
1 'polypeptide(L)'
;GHACGHNLIAISGIGAFLLSKLILEKFNDELKKLNFEVILFGSPAEESKGGKIQLIEAGALKGVDFSLMVHPGNVDSVFTPFIARQSFYVEYFGKPAHAAASPWNGVNALDALVLGYQGVSVLR
;
A
#
# COMPACT_ATOMS: atom_id res chain seq x y z
N GLY A 1 9.86 -8.50 -8.13
CA GLY A 1 11.01 -8.08 -7.31
C GLY A 1 10.54 -7.16 -6.19
N HIS A 2 11.44 -6.68 -5.33
CA HIS A 2 11.12 -5.78 -4.21
C HIS A 2 11.61 -4.35 -4.45
N ALA A 3 11.13 -3.71 -5.53
CA ALA A 3 11.59 -2.37 -5.91
C ALA A 3 11.27 -1.29 -4.86
N CYS A 4 10.18 -1.45 -4.10
CA CYS A 4 9.81 -0.59 -2.97
C CYS A 4 10.49 -0.99 -1.65
N GLY A 5 11.35 -2.02 -1.67
CA GLY A 5 12.11 -2.44 -0.49
C GLY A 5 11.30 -3.16 0.60
N HIS A 6 10.13 -3.74 0.26
CA HIS A 6 9.27 -4.44 1.23
C HIS A 6 9.94 -5.63 1.94
N ASN A 7 10.97 -6.22 1.34
CA ASN A 7 11.83 -7.19 2.00
C ASN A 7 12.61 -6.59 3.19
N LEU A 8 13.09 -5.35 3.06
CA LEU A 8 13.78 -4.63 4.13
C LEU A 8 12.81 -4.23 5.25
N ILE A 9 11.59 -3.84 4.89
CA ILE A 9 10.52 -3.55 5.87
C ILE A 9 10.22 -4.80 6.69
N ALA A 10 9.98 -5.93 6.01
CA ALA A 10 9.66 -7.20 6.65
C ALA A 10 10.77 -7.66 7.60
N ILE A 11 12.04 -7.68 7.14
CA ILE A 11 13.15 -8.15 7.98
C ILE A 11 13.43 -7.20 9.15
N SER A 12 13.28 -5.89 8.95
CA SER A 12 13.44 -4.89 10.04
C SER A 12 12.40 -5.10 11.13
N GLY A 13 11.12 -5.29 10.74
CA GLY A 13 10.04 -5.56 11.68
C GLY A 13 10.21 -6.88 12.43
N ILE A 14 10.56 -7.96 11.73
CA ILE A 14 10.84 -9.27 12.34
C ILE A 14 12.03 -9.17 13.31
N GLY A 15 13.12 -8.52 12.90
CA GLY A 15 14.31 -8.33 13.73
C GLY A 15 14.00 -7.54 15.00
N ALA A 16 13.26 -6.44 14.88
CA ALA A 16 12.81 -5.65 16.03
C ALA A 16 11.94 -6.47 17.00
N PHE A 17 10.97 -7.23 16.47
CA PHE A 17 10.12 -8.09 17.29
C PHE A 17 10.90 -9.16 18.07
N LEU A 18 11.82 -9.86 17.38
CA LEU A 18 12.67 -10.86 18.02
C LEU A 18 13.59 -10.25 19.08
N LEU A 19 14.16 -9.06 18.80
CA LEU A 19 14.97 -8.34 19.78
C LEU A 19 14.15 -7.91 21.00
N SER A 20 12.92 -7.43 20.81
CA SER A 20 12.01 -7.10 21.91
C SER A 20 11.75 -8.31 22.81
N LYS A 21 11.56 -9.50 22.23
CA LYS A 21 11.42 -10.75 23.01
C LYS A 21 12.67 -11.04 23.86
N LEU A 22 13.87 -10.92 23.28
CA LEU A 22 15.12 -11.15 24.03
C LEU A 22 15.31 -10.14 25.17
N ILE A 23 14.95 -8.88 24.95
CA ILE A 23 15.01 -7.83 25.98
C ILE A 23 14.03 -8.15 27.12
N LEU A 24 12.81 -8.57 26.79
CA LEU A 24 11.81 -8.99 27.77
C LEU A 24 12.29 -10.16 28.63
N GLU A 25 12.93 -11.16 28.02
CA GLU A 25 13.49 -12.31 28.75
C GLU A 25 14.63 -11.89 29.69
N LYS A 26 15.48 -10.93 29.26
CA LYS A 26 16.64 -10.47 30.03
C LYS A 26 16.28 -9.52 31.18
N PHE A 27 15.29 -8.65 31.00
CA PHE A 27 14.91 -7.60 31.97
C PHE A 27 13.51 -7.83 32.58
N ASN A 28 13.14 -9.11 32.67
CA ASN A 28 11.79 -9.58 32.96
C ASN A 28 11.14 -8.95 34.21
N ASP A 29 11.89 -8.77 35.30
CA ASP A 29 11.34 -8.33 36.59
C ASP A 29 10.92 -6.84 36.62
N GLU A 30 11.59 -6.00 35.84
CA GLU A 30 11.27 -4.57 35.71
C GLU A 30 10.17 -4.36 34.66
N LEU A 31 10.30 -5.04 33.51
CA LEU A 31 9.41 -4.86 32.37
C LEU A 31 8.04 -5.53 32.55
N LYS A 32 7.94 -6.62 33.33
CA LYS A 32 6.63 -7.23 33.66
C LYS A 32 5.67 -6.28 34.36
N LYS A 33 6.19 -5.30 35.11
CA LYS A 33 5.37 -4.29 35.82
C LYS A 33 4.69 -3.32 34.85
N LEU A 34 5.20 -3.20 33.63
CA LEU A 34 4.69 -2.27 32.61
C LEU A 34 3.46 -2.80 31.86
N ASN A 35 3.10 -4.09 32.05
CA ASN A 35 1.90 -4.72 31.48
C ASN A 35 1.63 -4.33 30.02
N PHE A 36 2.57 -4.66 29.12
CA PHE A 36 2.48 -4.37 27.70
C PHE A 36 2.66 -5.63 26.85
N GLU A 37 2.18 -5.56 25.62
CA GLU A 37 2.37 -6.58 24.61
C GLU A 37 3.06 -5.98 23.39
N VAL A 38 3.91 -6.77 22.74
CA VAL A 38 4.47 -6.43 21.42
C VAL A 38 3.86 -7.39 20.42
N ILE A 39 3.27 -6.87 19.35
CA ILE A 39 2.63 -7.67 18.32
C ILE A 39 3.31 -7.37 16.97
N LEU A 40 3.67 -8.43 16.25
CA LEU A 40 4.16 -8.31 14.88
C LEU A 40 3.01 -8.49 13.89
N PHE A 41 2.64 -7.41 13.19
CA PHE A 41 1.60 -7.43 12.16
C PHE A 41 2.18 -7.53 10.75
N GLY A 42 1.77 -8.56 10.01
CA GLY A 42 1.97 -8.63 8.57
C GLY A 42 0.89 -7.85 7.83
N SER A 43 1.28 -6.89 6.98
CA SER A 43 0.35 -6.11 6.16
C SER A 43 0.50 -6.44 4.67
N PRO A 44 -0.28 -7.39 4.14
CA PRO A 44 -0.17 -7.80 2.75
C PRO A 44 -0.70 -6.72 1.79
N ALA A 45 -0.33 -6.85 0.52
CA ALA A 45 -0.95 -6.13 -0.60
C ALA A 45 -0.96 -4.59 -0.47
N GLU A 46 0.08 -4.01 0.14
CA GLU A 46 0.23 -2.56 0.34
C GLU A 46 0.11 -1.79 -0.99
N GLU A 47 0.86 -2.19 -2.03
CA GLU A 47 0.92 -1.52 -3.34
C GLU A 47 -0.38 -1.57 -4.17
N SER A 48 -1.34 -2.40 -3.78
CA SER A 48 -2.50 -2.69 -4.63
C SER A 48 -3.81 -2.27 -3.97
N LYS A 49 -4.32 -3.14 -3.10
CA LYS A 49 -5.64 -2.98 -2.47
C LYS A 49 -5.56 -2.31 -1.10
N GLY A 50 -4.35 -2.00 -0.62
CA GLY A 50 -4.14 -1.45 0.71
C GLY A 50 -4.59 -2.43 1.79
N GLY A 51 -4.01 -3.65 1.83
CA GLY A 51 -4.50 -4.73 2.70
C GLY A 51 -4.62 -4.40 4.20
N LYS A 52 -3.95 -3.34 4.69
CA LYS A 52 -4.17 -2.79 6.04
C LYS A 52 -5.61 -2.32 6.28
N ILE A 53 -6.30 -1.82 5.24
CA ILE A 53 -7.69 -1.37 5.35
C ILE A 53 -8.56 -2.52 5.84
N GLN A 54 -8.46 -3.69 5.22
CA GLN A 54 -9.22 -4.88 5.61
C GLN A 54 -8.86 -5.36 7.03
N LEU A 55 -7.58 -5.26 7.42
CA LEU A 55 -7.14 -5.60 8.78
C LEU A 55 -7.73 -4.64 9.82
N ILE A 56 -7.75 -3.34 9.53
CA ILE A 56 -8.34 -2.32 10.40
C ILE A 56 -9.85 -2.56 10.55
N GLU A 57 -10.56 -2.81 9.45
CA GLU A 57 -11.99 -3.12 9.45
C GLU A 57 -12.31 -4.38 10.26
N ALA A 58 -11.46 -5.42 10.15
CA ALA A 58 -11.57 -6.63 10.96
C ALA A 58 -11.20 -6.43 12.44
N GLY A 59 -10.71 -5.23 12.81
CA GLY A 59 -10.34 -4.88 14.17
C GLY A 59 -8.95 -5.33 14.61
N ALA A 60 -8.05 -5.65 13.68
CA ALA A 60 -6.70 -6.13 14.00
C ALA A 60 -5.86 -5.14 14.81
N LEU A 61 -6.14 -3.84 14.72
CA LEU A 61 -5.48 -2.79 15.50
C LEU A 61 -6.31 -2.30 16.70
N LYS A 62 -7.42 -2.96 17.04
CA LYS A 62 -8.20 -2.58 18.24
C LYS A 62 -7.37 -2.82 19.49
N GLY A 63 -7.25 -1.79 20.33
CA GLY A 63 -6.47 -1.85 21.57
C GLY A 63 -4.96 -1.70 21.39
N VAL A 64 -4.48 -1.36 20.18
CA VAL A 64 -3.08 -1.02 19.94
C VAL A 64 -2.85 0.45 20.28
N ASP A 65 -2.00 0.73 21.28
CA ASP A 65 -1.65 2.10 21.67
C ASP A 65 -0.64 2.75 20.71
N PHE A 66 0.30 1.97 20.20
CA PHE A 66 1.37 2.43 19.30
C PHE A 66 1.59 1.45 18.15
N SER A 67 1.72 1.98 16.93
CA SER A 67 2.06 1.21 15.72
C SER A 67 3.30 1.79 15.07
N LEU A 68 4.33 0.96 14.90
CA LEU A 68 5.63 1.37 14.38
C LEU A 68 5.97 0.62 13.09
N MET A 69 6.62 1.31 12.16
CA MET A 69 7.09 0.78 10.88
C MET A 69 8.23 1.66 10.38
N VAL A 70 9.19 1.05 9.71
CA VAL A 70 10.23 1.75 8.94
C VAL A 70 10.05 1.44 7.46
N HIS A 71 10.29 2.41 6.60
CA HIS A 71 10.30 2.25 5.16
C HIS A 71 11.68 2.66 4.63
N PRO A 72 12.36 1.83 3.80
CA PRO A 72 13.61 2.24 3.17
C PRO A 72 13.35 3.43 2.25
N GLY A 73 14.23 4.42 2.30
CA GLY A 73 14.18 5.62 1.48
C GLY A 73 15.58 6.07 1.08
N ASN A 74 15.64 7.13 0.26
CA ASN A 74 16.90 7.79 -0.10
C ASN A 74 17.40 8.78 0.96
N VAL A 75 16.56 9.09 1.96
CA VAL A 75 16.86 9.99 3.07
C VAL A 75 16.19 9.48 4.34
N ASP A 76 16.75 9.82 5.49
CA ASP A 76 16.14 9.56 6.78
C ASP A 76 15.10 10.63 7.11
N SER A 77 13.91 10.19 7.52
CA SER A 77 12.82 11.07 7.96
C SER A 77 12.06 10.42 9.10
N VAL A 78 11.80 11.19 10.16
CA VAL A 78 11.00 10.76 11.31
C VAL A 78 9.49 10.87 11.00
N PHE A 79 9.11 11.81 10.13
CA PHE A 79 7.73 12.02 9.73
C PHE A 79 7.67 12.42 8.26
N THR A 80 6.91 11.65 7.48
CA THR A 80 6.67 11.92 6.06
C THR A 80 5.15 12.02 5.86
N PRO A 81 4.63 13.16 5.36
CA PRO A 81 3.21 13.28 5.07
C PRO A 81 2.85 12.41 3.86
N PHE A 82 1.69 11.74 3.94
CA PHE A 82 1.14 10.93 2.85
C PHE A 82 -0.24 11.47 2.44
N ILE A 83 -0.63 11.19 1.19
CA ILE A 83 -1.93 11.56 0.63
C ILE A 83 -2.86 10.35 0.56
N ALA A 84 -4.17 10.61 0.59
CA ALA A 84 -5.15 9.58 0.26
C ALA A 84 -5.08 9.25 -1.25
N ARG A 85 -5.26 7.98 -1.59
CA ARG A 85 -5.23 7.48 -2.96
C ARG A 85 -6.44 6.59 -3.22
N GLN A 86 -7.10 6.81 -4.35
CA GLN A 86 -8.10 5.91 -4.90
C GLN A 86 -7.67 5.46 -6.31
N SER A 87 -8.01 4.23 -6.68
CA SER A 87 -7.77 3.70 -8.02
C SER A 87 -9.06 3.21 -8.63
N PHE A 88 -9.17 3.35 -9.93
CA PHE A 88 -10.29 2.88 -10.73
C PHE A 88 -9.75 2.25 -12.01
N TYR A 89 -10.52 1.29 -12.54
CA TYR A 89 -10.29 0.71 -13.86
C TYR A 89 -11.34 1.29 -14.81
N VAL A 90 -10.91 1.74 -15.99
CA VAL A 90 -11.81 2.25 -17.03
C VAL A 90 -11.61 1.40 -18.27
N GLU A 91 -12.72 0.88 -18.80
CA GLU A 91 -12.76 0.10 -20.03
C GLU A 91 -13.57 0.86 -21.09
N TYR A 92 -13.03 0.94 -22.30
CA TYR A 92 -13.66 1.58 -23.44
C TYR A 92 -14.11 0.52 -24.43
N PHE A 93 -15.40 0.55 -24.78
CA PHE A 93 -15.98 -0.38 -25.74
C PHE A 93 -16.36 0.36 -27.02
N GLY A 94 -15.93 -0.18 -28.15
CA GLY A 94 -16.14 0.40 -29.46
C GLY A 94 -16.83 -0.57 -30.40
N LYS A 95 -16.85 -0.21 -31.68
CA LYS A 95 -17.36 -1.04 -32.77
C LYS A 95 -16.30 -1.13 -33.85
N PRO A 96 -15.81 -2.34 -34.20
CA PRO A 96 -14.79 -2.47 -35.23
C PRO A 96 -15.35 -2.12 -36.60
N ALA A 97 -14.49 -1.54 -37.45
CA ALA A 97 -14.74 -1.32 -38.87
C ALA A 97 -13.41 -1.35 -39.62
N HIS A 98 -13.47 -1.50 -40.94
CA HIS A 98 -12.27 -1.41 -41.76
C HIS A 98 -11.74 0.03 -41.75
N ALA A 99 -10.58 0.25 -41.12
CA ALA A 99 -10.05 1.59 -40.87
C ALA A 99 -9.92 2.46 -42.14
N ALA A 100 -9.45 1.89 -43.25
CA ALA A 100 -9.29 2.64 -44.51
C ALA A 100 -10.56 2.75 -45.37
N ALA A 101 -11.42 1.73 -45.37
CA ALA A 101 -12.51 1.60 -46.34
C ALA A 101 -13.85 2.15 -45.84
N SER A 102 -14.10 2.06 -44.53
CA SER A 102 -15.37 2.52 -43.95
C SER A 102 -15.21 2.93 -42.47
N PRO A 103 -14.31 3.88 -42.14
CA PRO A 103 -14.05 4.29 -40.76
C PRO A 103 -15.30 4.81 -40.04
N TRP A 104 -16.20 5.48 -40.75
CA TRP A 104 -17.47 6.01 -40.21
C TRP A 104 -18.44 4.94 -39.70
N ASN A 105 -18.26 3.66 -40.07
CA ASN A 105 -19.07 2.56 -39.56
C ASN A 105 -18.61 2.05 -38.19
N GLY A 106 -17.43 2.49 -37.73
CA GLY A 106 -16.81 2.08 -36.47
C GLY A 106 -16.96 3.12 -35.36
N VAL A 107 -16.73 2.67 -34.13
CA VAL A 107 -16.58 3.52 -32.95
C VAL A 107 -15.22 3.19 -32.35
N ASN A 108 -14.29 4.15 -32.39
CA ASN A 108 -12.90 3.90 -32.03
C ASN A 108 -12.69 4.00 -30.52
N ALA A 109 -12.60 2.84 -29.86
CA ALA A 109 -12.31 2.76 -28.43
C ALA A 109 -10.91 3.29 -28.06
N LEU A 110 -9.93 3.20 -28.98
CA LEU A 110 -8.58 3.72 -28.75
C LEU A 110 -8.57 5.25 -28.72
N ASP A 111 -9.28 5.90 -29.64
CA ASP A 111 -9.40 7.36 -29.64
C ASP A 111 -10.11 7.84 -28.36
N ALA A 112 -11.17 7.14 -27.93
CA ALA A 112 -11.86 7.43 -26.69
C ALA A 112 -10.92 7.32 -25.46
N LEU A 113 -10.06 6.28 -25.42
CA LEU A 113 -9.06 6.11 -24.36
C LEU A 113 -8.02 7.25 -24.37
N VAL A 114 -7.50 7.61 -25.54
CA VAL A 114 -6.51 8.69 -25.67
C VAL A 114 -7.10 10.03 -25.23
N LEU A 115 -8.32 10.35 -25.67
CA LEU A 115 -9.04 11.55 -25.25
C LEU A 115 -9.35 11.54 -23.75
N GLY A 116 -9.75 10.39 -23.21
CA GLY A 116 -10.00 10.23 -21.77
C GLY A 116 -8.75 10.50 -20.94
N TYR A 117 -7.60 9.95 -21.35
CA TYR A 117 -6.32 10.23 -20.71
C TYR A 117 -5.93 11.71 -20.78
N GLN A 118 -6.12 12.35 -21.93
CA GLN A 118 -5.90 13.80 -22.08
C GLN A 118 -6.83 14.62 -21.20
N GLY A 119 -8.10 14.23 -21.07
CA GLY A 119 -9.05 14.89 -20.17
C GLY A 119 -8.65 14.77 -18.70
N VAL A 120 -8.20 13.59 -18.26
CA VAL A 120 -7.71 13.37 -16.90
C VAL A 120 -6.43 14.17 -16.63
N SER A 121 -5.52 14.27 -17.60
CA SER A 121 -4.25 14.99 -17.41
C SER A 121 -4.42 16.50 -17.23
N VAL A 122 -5.52 17.07 -17.72
CA VAL A 122 -5.87 18.49 -17.54
C VAL A 122 -6.90 18.73 -16.44
N LEU A 123 -7.39 17.67 -15.78
CA LEU A 123 -8.28 17.78 -14.63
C LEU A 123 -7.50 18.42 -13.47
N ARG A 124 -8.07 19.46 -12.87
CA ARG A 124 -7.55 20.10 -11.65
C ARG A 124 -8.51 19.85 -10.50
#